data_AF-A0A507QNF8-F1
#
_entry.id   AF-A0A507QNF8-F1
#
_cell.length_a   1.000
_cell.length_b   1.000
_cell.length_c   1.000
_cell.angle_alpha   90.00
_cell.angle_beta   90.00
_cell.angle_gamma   90.00
#
_symmetry.space_group_name_H-M   'P 1'
#
loop_
_entity.id
_entity.type
_entity.pdbx_description
1 polymer ?
#
loop_
_entity_poly.entity_id
_entity_poly.type
_entity_poly.pdbx_seq_one_letter_code
_entity_poly.pdbx_strand_id
1 'polypeptide(L)'
;MGGTTISGKHMKFLIETAEKCAGPKEVQGGVDLLVATMAAHWFSMPEFWAEAARIVKPGWKDPSTPNAAEAQKALFHLELDVLKPSELPSNRISRSLYDELTLPWTVDPPVLSFSESGFTRFEWDRDGILTDGMDFLNGDDVTIDDLEKSLNTASMVTRWREANPELAGTEHDCVKVASVKVAIGEIRRAMGISHGGSIRTGNGVAILLFKRNEI
;
A
#
# COMPACT_ATOMS: atom_id res chain seq x y z
N MET A 1 16.10 10.44 11.11
CA MET A 1 16.22 9.67 9.86
C MET A 1 17.64 9.81 9.33
N GLY A 2 18.17 8.79 8.67
CA GLY A 2 19.54 8.74 8.17
C GLY A 2 19.95 7.31 7.87
N GLY A 3 20.91 7.12 6.98
CA GLY A 3 21.42 5.80 6.61
C GLY A 3 22.30 5.86 5.36
N THR A 4 22.85 4.72 5.00
CA THR A 4 23.85 4.59 3.94
C THR A 4 23.45 3.48 2.98
N THR A 5 23.48 3.76 1.69
CA THR A 5 23.25 2.75 0.63
C THR A 5 24.33 1.68 0.66
N ILE A 6 24.07 0.51 0.05
CA ILE A 6 25.07 -0.55 -0.12
C ILE A 6 26.36 -0.08 -0.83
N SER A 7 26.29 1.02 -1.60
CA SER A 7 27.43 1.67 -2.27
C SER A 7 28.22 2.68 -1.39
N GLY A 8 27.94 2.76 -0.09
CA GLY A 8 28.60 3.69 0.84
C GLY A 8 28.11 5.15 0.76
N LYS A 9 27.22 5.49 -0.18
CA LYS A 9 26.63 6.84 -0.29
C LYS A 9 25.52 7.05 0.75
N HIS A 10 25.51 8.19 1.43
CA HIS A 10 24.45 8.56 2.37
C HIS A 10 23.11 8.84 1.68
N MET A 11 22.02 8.41 2.32
CA MET A 11 20.66 8.76 1.91
C MET A 11 20.31 10.18 2.38
N LYS A 12 19.65 10.95 1.50
CA LYS A 12 19.11 12.28 1.83
C LYS A 12 17.61 12.16 2.09
N PHE A 13 17.14 12.85 3.12
CA PHE A 13 15.72 13.03 3.43
C PHE A 13 15.36 14.49 3.21
N LEU A 14 14.22 14.74 2.56
CA LEU A 14 13.73 16.06 2.16
C LEU A 14 12.27 16.19 2.58
N ILE A 15 11.82 17.43 2.83
CA ILE A 15 10.41 17.74 3.14
C ILE A 15 9.85 18.48 1.93
N GLU A 16 9.01 17.82 1.15
CA GLU A 16 8.32 18.39 -0.02
C GLU A 16 7.07 17.56 -0.35
N THR A 17 6.12 18.14 -1.09
CA THR A 17 4.93 17.45 -1.61
C THR A 17 5.25 16.61 -2.85
N ALA A 18 4.49 15.54 -3.12
CA ALA A 18 4.72 14.69 -4.30
C ALA A 18 4.52 15.47 -5.60
N GLU A 19 3.56 16.39 -5.58
CA GLU A 19 3.18 17.40 -6.58
C GLU A 19 4.26 18.46 -6.86
N LYS A 20 5.44 18.33 -6.24
CA LYS A 20 6.62 19.20 -6.43
C LYS A 20 7.91 18.40 -6.48
N CYS A 21 7.85 17.12 -6.86
CA CYS A 21 8.99 16.22 -6.80
C CYS A 21 10.19 16.66 -7.67
N ALA A 22 10.02 17.56 -8.64
CA ALA A 22 11.12 18.14 -9.42
C ALA A 22 11.74 19.43 -8.82
N GLY A 23 11.18 19.96 -7.74
CA GLY A 23 11.66 21.17 -7.04
C GLY A 23 13.06 21.04 -6.39
N PRO A 24 13.39 19.95 -5.68
CA PRO A 24 14.68 19.80 -5.00
C PRO A 24 15.89 19.84 -5.93
N LYS A 25 17.00 20.41 -5.46
CA LYS A 25 18.25 20.49 -6.24
C LYS A 25 18.87 19.12 -6.50
N GLU A 26 18.64 18.19 -5.58
CA GLU A 26 19.06 16.78 -5.63
C GLU A 26 18.60 16.03 -6.90
N VAL A 27 17.48 16.43 -7.51
CA VAL A 27 16.92 15.76 -8.70
C VAL A 27 17.12 16.55 -9.99
N GLN A 28 17.84 17.68 -9.95
CA GLN A 28 18.15 18.49 -11.13
C GLN A 28 19.21 17.75 -11.97
N GLY A 29 18.76 17.14 -13.07
CA GLY A 29 19.51 16.14 -13.84
C GLY A 29 18.76 14.81 -14.03
N GLY A 30 17.64 14.62 -13.30
CA GLY A 30 16.73 13.49 -13.43
C GLY A 30 17.11 12.26 -12.61
N VAL A 31 16.09 11.48 -12.26
CA VAL A 31 16.17 10.26 -11.44
C VAL A 31 15.93 9.02 -12.31
N ASP A 32 16.74 7.99 -12.09
CA ASP A 32 16.68 6.73 -12.84
C ASP A 32 15.50 5.84 -12.43
N LEU A 33 14.93 6.12 -11.25
CA LEU A 33 13.69 5.55 -10.74
C LEU A 33 13.02 6.57 -9.78
N LEU A 34 11.69 6.67 -9.83
CA LEU A 34 10.86 7.36 -8.85
C LEU A 34 9.82 6.36 -8.32
N VAL A 35 9.65 6.28 -6.99
CA VAL A 35 8.76 5.29 -6.36
C VAL A 35 7.84 5.98 -5.35
N ALA A 36 6.55 5.68 -5.41
CA ALA A 36 5.54 6.13 -4.45
C ALA A 36 5.01 4.92 -3.64
N THR A 37 5.81 4.41 -2.71
CA THR A 37 5.47 3.25 -1.88
C THR A 37 4.26 3.55 -0.98
N MET A 38 3.10 2.94 -1.30
CA MET A 38 1.85 3.04 -0.52
C MET A 38 1.33 4.48 -0.29
N ALA A 39 1.75 5.45 -1.09
CA ALA A 39 1.42 6.87 -0.88
C ALA A 39 0.58 7.50 -2.01
N ALA A 40 0.60 6.92 -3.23
CA ALA A 40 0.03 7.56 -4.43
C ALA A 40 -1.47 7.88 -4.35
N HIS A 41 -2.22 7.18 -3.51
CA HIS A 41 -3.65 7.40 -3.31
C HIS A 41 -3.99 8.71 -2.57
N TRP A 42 -2.99 9.42 -2.04
CA TRP A 42 -3.15 10.76 -1.43
C TRP A 42 -2.83 11.92 -2.38
N PHE A 43 -2.28 11.64 -3.57
CA PHE A 43 -1.70 12.69 -4.42
C PHE A 43 -2.74 13.38 -5.31
N SER A 44 -2.48 14.64 -5.66
CA SER A 44 -3.07 15.26 -6.85
C SER A 44 -2.41 14.67 -8.10
N MET A 45 -2.96 13.58 -8.61
CA MET A 45 -2.36 12.82 -9.72
C MET A 45 -2.02 13.65 -10.97
N PRO A 46 -2.82 14.66 -11.42
CA PRO A 46 -2.44 15.52 -12.54
C PRO A 46 -1.14 16.31 -12.28
N GLU A 47 -0.99 16.89 -11.09
CA GLU A 47 0.19 17.66 -10.69
C GLU A 47 1.41 16.75 -10.49
N PHE A 48 1.21 15.60 -9.83
CA PHE A 48 2.25 14.58 -9.68
C PHE A 48 2.77 14.07 -11.02
N TRP A 49 1.90 13.74 -11.98
CA TRP A 49 2.33 13.26 -13.30
C TRP A 49 3.13 14.33 -14.06
N ALA A 50 2.70 15.59 -14.00
CA ALA A 50 3.40 16.69 -14.65
C ALA A 50 4.83 16.88 -14.09
N GLU A 51 5.03 16.78 -12.78
CA GLU A 51 6.36 16.89 -12.14
C GLU A 51 7.21 15.63 -12.33
N ALA A 52 6.64 14.43 -12.18
CA ALA A 52 7.33 13.16 -12.39
C ALA A 52 7.88 13.05 -13.83
N ALA A 53 7.12 13.52 -14.82
CA ALA A 53 7.52 13.59 -16.22
C ALA A 53 8.78 14.44 -16.47
N ARG A 54 9.10 15.40 -15.59
CA ARG A 54 10.31 16.23 -15.72
C ARG A 54 11.56 15.45 -15.36
N ILE A 55 11.50 14.62 -14.31
CA ILE A 55 12.68 14.01 -13.68
C ILE A 55 12.92 12.53 -14.02
N VAL A 56 11.90 11.73 -14.28
CA VAL A 56 12.06 10.27 -14.45
C VAL A 56 12.83 9.90 -15.74
N LYS A 57 13.63 8.83 -15.69
CA LYS A 57 14.27 8.13 -16.82
C LYS A 57 13.73 6.67 -16.91
N PRO A 58 13.98 5.87 -17.98
CA PRO A 58 13.17 4.66 -18.25
C PRO A 58 13.80 3.27 -17.88
N GLY A 59 13.09 2.35 -17.16
CA GLY A 59 13.35 0.87 -17.20
C GLY A 59 12.94 -0.09 -16.02
N TRP A 60 12.88 -1.41 -16.33
CA TRP A 60 12.90 -2.67 -15.49
C TRP A 60 11.63 -3.28 -14.78
N LYS A 61 11.64 -4.60 -14.41
CA LYS A 61 10.50 -5.53 -14.02
C LYS A 61 10.84 -6.72 -13.03
N ASP A 62 9.85 -7.53 -12.54
CA ASP A 62 9.88 -8.44 -11.33
C ASP A 62 8.92 -9.73 -11.31
N PRO A 63 9.14 -10.78 -10.46
CA PRO A 63 8.15 -11.82 -9.94
C PRO A 63 8.45 -12.50 -8.53
N SER A 64 7.70 -13.39 -7.79
CA SER A 64 6.28 -13.89 -7.61
C SER A 64 6.19 -15.06 -6.52
N THR A 65 5.02 -15.50 -5.93
CA THR A 65 4.78 -16.85 -5.24
C THR A 65 3.28 -17.32 -4.91
N PRO A 66 2.93 -18.64 -4.66
CA PRO A 66 1.19 -19.32 -3.91
C PRO A 66 0.74 -19.40 -2.40
N ASN A 67 -0.59 -19.64 -2.18
CA ASN A 67 -1.41 -19.98 -0.96
C ASN A 67 -1.94 -18.91 0.05
N ALA A 68 -3.05 -18.16 -0.22
CA ALA A 68 -3.61 -17.23 0.81
C ALA A 68 -5.14 -16.97 0.87
N ALA A 69 -5.98 -17.62 0.06
CA ALA A 69 -7.39 -17.23 -0.10
C ALA A 69 -8.17 -17.13 1.24
N GLU A 70 -7.83 -17.99 2.20
CA GLU A 70 -8.50 -18.05 3.50
C GLU A 70 -8.03 -16.97 4.50
N ALA A 71 -6.84 -16.38 4.29
CA ALA A 71 -6.34 -15.27 5.10
C ALA A 71 -7.07 -13.96 4.78
N GLN A 72 -7.37 -13.71 3.50
CA GLN A 72 -8.01 -12.46 3.07
C GLN A 72 -9.39 -12.27 3.68
N LYS A 73 -10.18 -13.35 3.74
CA LYS A 73 -11.59 -13.29 4.15
C LYS A 73 -11.79 -12.65 5.53
N ALA A 74 -10.82 -12.86 6.43
CA ALA A 74 -10.79 -12.27 7.76
C ALA A 74 -10.42 -10.77 7.74
N LEU A 75 -9.44 -10.38 6.91
CA LEU A 75 -9.02 -8.98 6.72
C LEU A 75 -10.13 -8.13 6.07
N PHE A 76 -10.83 -8.69 5.08
CA PHE A 76 -11.93 -8.00 4.40
C PHE A 76 -13.11 -7.65 5.31
N HIS A 77 -13.45 -8.46 6.31
CA HIS A 77 -14.51 -8.09 7.25
C HIS A 77 -14.14 -6.84 8.09
N LEU A 78 -12.88 -6.76 8.54
CA LEU A 78 -12.34 -5.61 9.25
C LEU A 78 -12.42 -4.32 8.40
N GLU A 79 -11.98 -4.38 7.14
CA GLU A 79 -11.95 -3.21 6.26
C GLU A 79 -13.34 -2.81 5.74
N LEU A 80 -14.09 -3.76 5.19
CA LEU A 80 -15.27 -3.49 4.37
C LEU A 80 -16.56 -3.26 5.18
N ASP A 81 -16.61 -3.75 6.42
CA ASP A 81 -17.76 -3.60 7.31
C ASP A 81 -17.46 -2.70 8.51
N VAL A 82 -16.38 -2.95 9.25
CA VAL A 82 -16.10 -2.26 10.53
C VAL A 82 -15.42 -0.90 10.34
N LEU A 83 -14.38 -0.80 9.49
CA LEU A 83 -13.66 0.46 9.25
C LEU A 83 -14.29 1.32 8.14
N LYS A 84 -15.23 0.77 7.37
CA LYS A 84 -15.99 1.44 6.31
C LYS A 84 -16.58 2.82 6.69
N PRO A 85 -17.13 3.07 7.89
CA PRO A 85 -17.66 4.40 8.24
C PRO A 85 -16.58 5.48 8.35
N SER A 86 -15.32 5.08 8.53
CA SER A 86 -14.16 5.97 8.53
C SER A 86 -13.47 6.05 7.16
N GLU A 87 -13.77 5.17 6.21
CA GLU A 87 -13.05 5.07 4.93
C GLU A 87 -13.12 6.37 4.09
N LEU A 88 -11.96 6.91 3.68
CA LEU A 88 -11.87 8.01 2.73
C LEU A 88 -11.77 7.49 1.27
N PRO A 89 -12.15 8.27 0.24
CA PRO A 89 -12.01 7.84 -1.16
C PRO A 89 -10.58 7.40 -1.54
N SER A 90 -9.57 8.04 -0.98
CA SER A 90 -8.15 7.64 -1.11
C SER A 90 -7.88 6.23 -0.56
N ASN A 91 -8.52 5.84 0.56
CA ASN A 91 -8.39 4.48 1.09
C ASN A 91 -8.99 3.44 0.11
N ARG A 92 -10.06 3.78 -0.62
CA ARG A 92 -10.63 2.91 -1.67
C ARG A 92 -9.64 2.65 -2.79
N ILE A 93 -9.01 3.70 -3.32
CA ILE A 93 -8.02 3.60 -4.40
C ILE A 93 -6.85 2.70 -3.98
N SER A 94 -6.38 2.77 -2.72
CA SER A 94 -5.35 1.86 -2.23
C SER A 94 -5.85 0.41 -2.10
N ARG A 95 -7.09 0.22 -1.64
CA ARG A 95 -7.69 -1.08 -1.35
C ARG A 95 -8.11 -1.83 -2.61
N SER A 96 -8.50 -1.13 -3.67
CA SER A 96 -8.67 -1.68 -5.03
C SER A 96 -7.35 -1.77 -5.81
N LEU A 97 -6.20 -1.82 -5.11
CA LEU A 97 -4.87 -1.94 -5.72
C LEU A 97 -4.63 -0.92 -6.85
N TYR A 98 -5.12 0.31 -6.70
CA TYR A 98 -5.00 1.40 -7.67
C TYR A 98 -5.78 1.20 -9.00
N ASP A 99 -6.84 0.39 -9.02
CA ASP A 99 -7.71 0.21 -10.21
C ASP A 99 -8.35 1.53 -10.69
N GLU A 100 -8.70 2.42 -9.76
CA GLU A 100 -9.32 3.73 -10.03
C GLU A 100 -8.31 4.89 -10.01
N LEU A 101 -7.00 4.62 -10.06
CA LEU A 101 -5.96 5.66 -10.01
C LEU A 101 -5.87 6.40 -11.36
N THR A 102 -6.02 7.73 -11.35
CA THR A 102 -5.96 8.55 -12.57
C THR A 102 -4.58 8.46 -13.25
N LEU A 103 -4.57 8.04 -14.52
CA LEU A 103 -3.36 7.70 -15.27
C LEU A 103 -2.85 8.92 -16.10
N PRO A 104 -1.57 8.94 -16.52
CA PRO A 104 -0.97 10.09 -17.22
C PRO A 104 -1.72 10.53 -18.49
N TRP A 105 -2.37 9.61 -19.20
CA TRP A 105 -3.13 9.89 -20.42
C TRP A 105 -4.63 10.14 -20.19
N THR A 106 -5.12 10.04 -18.94
CA THR A 106 -6.52 10.27 -18.57
C THR A 106 -6.74 11.55 -17.74
N VAL A 107 -5.69 12.31 -17.46
CA VAL A 107 -5.76 13.66 -16.86
C VAL A 107 -5.94 14.73 -17.94
N ASP A 108 -6.47 15.90 -17.57
CA ASP A 108 -6.58 17.06 -18.45
C ASP A 108 -5.68 18.21 -17.92
N PRO A 109 -4.71 18.71 -18.70
CA PRO A 109 -4.26 18.22 -20.00
C PRO A 109 -3.44 16.91 -19.90
N PRO A 110 -3.52 15.99 -20.88
CA PRO A 110 -2.81 14.71 -20.85
C PRO A 110 -1.28 14.84 -20.79
N VAL A 111 -0.63 14.08 -19.90
CA VAL A 111 0.82 14.05 -19.71
C VAL A 111 1.46 13.01 -20.64
N LEU A 112 1.58 13.37 -21.92
CA LEU A 112 2.08 12.53 -23.01
C LEU A 112 3.55 12.06 -22.87
N SER A 113 4.26 12.46 -21.82
CA SER A 113 5.59 11.94 -21.46
C SER A 113 5.57 10.47 -21.01
N PHE A 114 4.41 9.94 -20.63
CA PHE A 114 4.19 8.52 -20.35
C PHE A 114 3.10 7.98 -21.29
N SER A 115 3.35 6.85 -21.95
CA SER A 115 2.38 6.21 -22.85
C SER A 115 1.71 5.01 -22.20
N GLU A 116 0.47 4.74 -22.61
CA GLU A 116 -0.28 3.53 -22.24
C GLU A 116 0.43 2.25 -22.74
N SER A 117 1.09 2.30 -23.89
CA SER A 117 1.95 1.22 -24.39
C SER A 117 3.27 1.06 -23.63
N GLY A 118 3.71 2.11 -22.91
CA GLY A 118 4.85 2.08 -21.98
C GLY A 118 4.48 1.71 -20.55
N PHE A 119 3.20 1.49 -20.26
CA PHE A 119 2.71 1.07 -18.95
C PHE A 119 2.82 -0.44 -18.74
N THR A 120 3.01 -0.87 -17.50
CA THR A 120 2.69 -2.23 -17.08
C THR A 120 2.18 -2.18 -15.65
N ARG A 121 0.93 -2.62 -15.46
CA ARG A 121 0.44 -3.08 -14.17
C ARG A 121 1.02 -4.47 -13.92
N PHE A 122 1.79 -4.62 -12.85
CA PHE A 122 1.94 -5.90 -12.18
C PHE A 122 0.97 -5.97 -11.01
N GLU A 123 0.53 -7.17 -10.72
CA GLU A 123 -0.38 -7.46 -9.65
C GLU A 123 -0.04 -8.83 -9.08
N TRP A 124 -0.01 -8.89 -7.76
CA TRP A 124 0.11 -10.10 -6.99
C TRP A 124 -0.97 -10.11 -5.92
N ASP A 125 -1.46 -11.30 -5.61
CA ASP A 125 -2.07 -11.59 -4.33
C ASP A 125 -3.37 -10.80 -4.07
N ARG A 126 -4.01 -10.32 -5.17
CA ARG A 126 -5.31 -9.63 -5.12
C ARG A 126 -6.33 -10.53 -4.43
N ASP A 127 -7.12 -9.93 -3.54
CA ASP A 127 -8.13 -10.62 -2.75
C ASP A 127 -7.53 -11.84 -1.99
N GLY A 128 -6.22 -11.78 -1.69
CA GLY A 128 -5.41 -12.85 -1.12
C GLY A 128 -5.38 -14.12 -1.96
N ILE A 129 -5.55 -14.02 -3.27
CA ILE A 129 -5.39 -15.15 -4.19
C ILE A 129 -3.98 -15.09 -4.76
N LEU A 130 -3.07 -15.84 -4.12
CA LEU A 130 -1.65 -15.81 -4.48
C LEU A 130 -1.36 -16.40 -5.86
N THR A 131 -0.30 -15.91 -6.48
CA THR A 131 -0.33 -15.50 -7.89
C THR A 131 0.06 -16.61 -8.89
N ASP A 132 1.36 -16.85 -9.06
CA ASP A 132 1.97 -18.07 -9.60
C ASP A 132 1.95 -19.20 -8.56
N GLY A 133 2.00 -18.82 -7.28
CA GLY A 133 1.56 -19.68 -6.17
C GLY A 133 2.94 -20.76 -3.77
N MET A 134 3.98 -20.24 -3.00
CA MET A 134 4.61 -20.78 -1.77
C MET A 134 4.60 -19.74 -0.64
N ASP A 135 4.24 -18.50 -0.95
CA ASP A 135 4.19 -17.36 -0.05
C ASP A 135 3.50 -16.16 -0.71
N PHE A 136 3.11 -15.15 0.08
CA PHE A 136 2.81 -13.82 -0.47
C PHE A 136 4.10 -13.15 -0.94
N LEU A 137 4.02 -12.23 -1.92
CA LEU A 137 5.16 -11.40 -2.35
C LEU A 137 5.80 -10.62 -1.18
N ASN A 138 5.01 -10.28 -0.17
CA ASN A 138 5.44 -9.61 1.08
C ASN A 138 5.09 -10.43 2.34
N GLY A 139 5.19 -11.76 2.23
CA GLY A 139 4.79 -12.69 3.30
C GLY A 139 5.65 -12.58 4.57
N ASP A 140 5.00 -12.56 5.74
CA ASP A 140 5.65 -12.64 7.05
C ASP A 140 4.82 -13.47 8.06
N ASP A 141 5.51 -14.05 9.05
CA ASP A 141 4.97 -14.92 10.11
C ASP A 141 4.60 -14.07 11.33
N VAL A 142 3.53 -13.28 11.21
CA VAL A 142 3.10 -12.41 12.30
C VAL A 142 2.48 -13.21 13.45
N THR A 143 2.78 -12.83 14.69
CA THR A 143 1.92 -13.26 15.80
C THR A 143 0.61 -12.48 15.77
N ILE A 144 -0.39 -13.02 16.44
CA ILE A 144 -1.68 -12.35 16.63
C ILE A 144 -1.52 -10.96 17.26
N ASP A 145 -0.59 -10.82 18.21
CA ASP A 145 -0.33 -9.56 18.90
C ASP A 145 0.37 -8.56 17.96
N ASP A 146 1.14 -9.03 16.97
CA ASP A 146 1.80 -8.19 15.96
C ASP A 146 0.82 -7.72 14.89
N LEU A 147 -0.17 -8.54 14.52
CA LEU A 147 -1.31 -8.10 13.72
C LEU A 147 -2.09 -6.99 14.44
N GLU A 148 -2.34 -7.13 15.75
CA GLU A 148 -2.99 -6.06 16.53
C GLU A 148 -2.15 -4.77 16.54
N LYS A 149 -0.83 -4.86 16.78
CA LYS A 149 0.10 -3.72 16.72
C LYS A 149 0.12 -3.05 15.33
N SER A 150 0.11 -3.83 14.25
CA SER A 150 0.08 -3.33 12.88
C SER A 150 -1.18 -2.50 12.62
N LEU A 151 -2.35 -3.04 12.97
CA LEU A 151 -3.65 -2.38 12.78
C LEU A 151 -3.77 -1.08 13.58
N ASN A 152 -3.10 -0.96 14.73
CA ASN A 152 -3.03 0.28 15.50
C ASN A 152 -2.36 1.45 14.75
N THR A 153 -1.63 1.19 13.64
CA THR A 153 -1.04 2.24 12.79
C THR A 153 -1.95 2.71 11.65
N ALA A 154 -3.05 2.00 11.37
CA ALA A 154 -3.91 2.28 10.23
C ALA A 154 -4.68 3.60 10.42
N SER A 155 -4.62 4.51 9.44
CA SER A 155 -5.29 5.82 9.55
C SER A 155 -6.81 5.74 9.77
N MET A 156 -7.46 4.64 9.35
CA MET A 156 -8.87 4.40 9.64
C MET A 156 -9.13 4.10 11.12
N VAL A 157 -8.21 3.42 11.82
CA VAL A 157 -8.30 3.18 13.27
C VAL A 157 -8.11 4.49 14.05
N THR A 158 -7.15 5.34 13.63
CA THR A 158 -6.99 6.69 14.22
C THR A 158 -8.30 7.49 14.11
N ARG A 159 -8.87 7.56 12.91
CA ARG A 159 -10.10 8.33 12.63
C ARG A 159 -11.36 7.70 13.26
N TRP A 160 -11.39 6.38 13.48
CA TRP A 160 -12.42 5.74 14.29
C TRP A 160 -12.30 6.16 15.76
N ARG A 161 -11.09 6.21 16.34
CA ARG A 161 -10.85 6.62 17.73
C ARG A 161 -11.16 8.10 17.97
N GLU A 162 -10.86 8.96 17.00
CA GLU A 162 -11.25 10.38 17.00
C GLU A 162 -12.78 10.55 17.03
N ALA A 163 -13.53 9.65 16.40
CA ALA A 163 -14.99 9.65 16.36
C ALA A 163 -15.67 8.90 17.53
N ASN A 164 -14.94 8.05 18.26
CA ASN A 164 -15.44 7.24 19.39
C ASN A 164 -14.48 7.35 20.61
N PRO A 165 -14.19 8.57 21.12
CA PRO A 165 -13.14 8.81 22.11
C PRO A 165 -13.39 8.11 23.46
N GLU A 166 -14.65 7.84 23.81
CA GLU A 166 -15.04 7.09 25.01
C GLU A 166 -14.84 5.58 24.90
N LEU A 167 -14.70 5.05 23.68
CA LEU A 167 -14.40 3.63 23.41
C LEU A 167 -12.91 3.39 23.15
N ALA A 168 -12.18 4.41 22.69
CA ALA A 168 -10.77 4.33 22.33
C ALA A 168 -9.89 3.75 23.46
N GLY A 169 -9.08 2.73 23.13
CA GLY A 169 -8.17 2.04 24.06
C GLY A 169 -8.84 1.12 25.10
N THR A 170 -10.13 1.33 25.41
CA THR A 170 -10.93 0.48 26.30
C THR A 170 -11.11 -0.93 25.70
N GLU A 171 -11.69 -1.87 26.45
CA GLU A 171 -12.10 -3.16 25.85
C GLU A 171 -13.20 -3.01 24.78
N HIS A 172 -13.74 -1.80 24.57
CA HIS A 172 -14.70 -1.46 23.52
C HIS A 172 -14.10 -0.82 22.24
N ASP A 173 -12.77 -0.70 22.13
CA ASP A 173 -12.08 -0.19 20.94
C ASP A 173 -12.36 -1.03 19.67
N CYS A 174 -12.36 -0.43 18.47
CA CYS A 174 -12.53 -1.17 17.20
C CYS A 174 -11.50 -2.29 17.00
N VAL A 175 -10.26 -2.08 17.46
CA VAL A 175 -9.17 -3.07 17.44
C VAL A 175 -9.35 -4.15 18.52
N LYS A 176 -10.28 -3.98 19.48
CA LYS A 176 -10.50 -4.91 20.60
C LYS A 176 -11.85 -5.63 20.61
N VAL A 177 -12.91 -5.10 20.01
CA VAL A 177 -14.24 -5.73 19.97
C VAL A 177 -14.54 -6.42 18.66
N ALA A 178 -14.72 -5.61 17.61
CA ALA A 178 -15.66 -5.98 16.55
C ALA A 178 -15.06 -7.01 15.60
N SER A 179 -13.88 -6.69 15.08
CA SER A 179 -13.26 -7.44 13.99
C SER A 179 -12.01 -8.18 14.44
N VAL A 180 -11.11 -7.57 15.21
CA VAL A 180 -9.81 -8.21 15.47
C VAL A 180 -9.95 -9.43 16.40
N LYS A 181 -10.53 -9.34 17.61
CA LYS A 181 -10.74 -10.54 18.46
C LYS A 181 -11.67 -11.59 17.82
N VAL A 182 -12.65 -11.18 17.03
CA VAL A 182 -13.57 -12.10 16.32
C VAL A 182 -12.85 -12.81 15.17
N ALA A 183 -12.22 -12.06 14.27
CA ALA A 183 -11.44 -12.60 13.15
C ALA A 183 -10.23 -13.40 13.64
N ILE A 184 -9.53 -13.00 14.71
CA ILE A 184 -8.53 -13.83 15.39
C ILE A 184 -9.16 -15.13 15.90
N GLY A 185 -10.34 -15.06 16.52
CA GLY A 185 -11.08 -16.22 17.00
C GLY A 185 -11.55 -17.15 15.88
N GLU A 186 -11.76 -16.63 14.68
CA GLU A 186 -12.14 -17.38 13.48
C GLU A 186 -10.92 -17.92 12.74
N ILE A 187 -9.87 -17.14 12.54
CA ILE A 187 -8.54 -17.55 12.06
C ILE A 187 -8.00 -18.68 12.95
N ARG A 188 -7.97 -18.51 14.28
CA ARG A 188 -7.51 -19.57 15.20
C ARG A 188 -8.35 -20.84 15.11
N ARG A 189 -9.67 -20.74 14.84
CA ARG A 189 -10.55 -21.91 14.63
C ARG A 189 -10.36 -22.56 13.25
N ALA A 190 -10.17 -21.77 12.19
CA ALA A 190 -9.99 -22.25 10.82
C ALA A 190 -8.60 -22.87 10.61
N MET A 191 -7.56 -22.25 11.17
CA MET A 191 -6.16 -22.68 11.09
C MET A 191 -5.77 -23.69 12.19
N GLY A 192 -6.64 -23.95 13.17
CA GLY A 192 -6.37 -24.84 14.30
C GLY A 192 -5.32 -24.32 15.31
N ILE A 193 -5.08 -23.01 15.33
CA ILE A 193 -3.96 -22.38 16.06
C ILE A 193 -4.28 -22.17 17.54
N SER A 194 -3.40 -22.70 18.40
CA SER A 194 -3.39 -22.48 19.85
C SER A 194 -2.86 -21.08 20.23
N HIS A 195 -3.03 -20.67 21.49
CA HIS A 195 -2.43 -19.44 21.98
C HIS A 195 -0.89 -19.47 21.84
N GLY A 196 -0.34 -18.48 21.15
CA GLY A 196 1.10 -18.35 20.88
C GLY A 196 1.56 -18.76 19.48
N GLY A 197 0.69 -19.30 18.62
CA GLY A 197 1.04 -19.56 17.22
C GLY A 197 1.02 -18.30 16.34
N SER A 198 1.90 -18.27 15.34
CA SER A 198 1.93 -17.28 14.25
C SER A 198 0.98 -17.67 13.10
N ILE A 199 0.72 -16.71 12.21
CA ILE A 199 0.00 -16.90 10.95
C ILE A 199 0.83 -16.33 9.81
N ARG A 200 0.87 -17.02 8.66
CA ARG A 200 1.43 -16.43 7.43
C ARG A 200 0.47 -15.36 6.93
N THR A 201 0.97 -14.15 6.76
CA THR A 201 0.19 -13.01 6.28
C THR A 201 0.97 -12.22 5.26
N GLY A 202 0.26 -11.55 4.37
CA GLY A 202 0.77 -10.57 3.44
C GLY A 202 -0.40 -9.74 2.92
N ASN A 203 -0.17 -8.98 1.86
CA ASN A 203 -1.16 -8.07 1.29
C ASN A 203 -1.21 -8.27 -0.22
N GLY A 204 -2.36 -8.01 -0.85
CA GLY A 204 -2.41 -7.77 -2.29
C GLY A 204 -1.48 -6.61 -2.66
N VAL A 205 -0.64 -6.80 -3.67
CA VAL A 205 0.32 -5.80 -4.15
C VAL A 205 0.04 -5.52 -5.61
N ALA A 206 -0.02 -4.24 -5.99
CA ALA A 206 0.11 -3.84 -7.39
C ALA A 206 1.28 -2.87 -7.54
N ILE A 207 2.11 -3.12 -8.55
CA ILE A 207 3.18 -2.22 -8.96
C ILE A 207 2.84 -1.68 -10.35
N LEU A 208 2.49 -0.39 -10.38
CA LEU A 208 2.10 0.33 -11.58
C LEU A 208 3.35 0.99 -12.16
N LEU A 209 3.96 0.37 -13.16
CA LEU A 209 5.19 0.86 -13.79
C LEU A 209 4.88 1.68 -15.04
N PHE A 210 5.39 2.91 -15.08
CA PHE A 210 5.21 3.84 -16.19
C PHE A 210 6.56 4.13 -16.85
N LYS A 211 6.81 3.57 -18.05
CA LYS A 211 7.99 3.94 -18.82
C LYS A 211 7.80 5.37 -19.37
N ARG A 212 8.70 6.29 -19.04
CA ARG A 212 8.80 7.57 -19.74
C ARG A 212 9.19 7.32 -21.20
N ASN A 213 8.50 8.00 -22.11
CA ASN A 213 8.77 7.91 -23.54
C ASN A 213 10.17 8.46 -23.87
N GLU A 214 10.84 7.81 -24.81
CA GLU A 214 11.99 8.38 -25.53
C GLU A 214 11.47 9.41 -26.55
N ILE A 215 12.26 10.44 -26.84
CA ILE A 215 11.94 11.58 -27.72
C ILE A 215 12.82 11.51 -28.97
#